data_AF-A0A528H1K9-F1
#
_entry.id   AF-A0A528H1K9-F1
#
_cell.length_a   1.000
_cell.length_b   1.000
_cell.length_c   1.000
_cell.angle_alpha   90.00
_cell.angle_beta   90.00
_cell.angle_gamma   90.00
#
_symmetry.space_group_name_H-M   'P 1'
#
loop_
_entity.id
_entity.type
_entity.pdbx_description
1 polymer ?
#
loop_
_entity_poly.entity_id
_entity_poly.type
_entity_poly.pdbx_seq_one_letter_code
_entity_poly.pdbx_strand_id
1 'polypeptide(L)'
;HAELHQFVDQELEKNPLLEHAPNDDGLSGEAAGPTWSGPPDHPRQGKSQPNETNTAPGDRPAFEEFVALAETLHDHVARQISLTAFTPHERLIASQLAGHLDDTGYLQASPSDLAGYKNIPPADVERVLGTLQHFDPPGIFARTLGECLEIQ
;
A
#
# COMPACT_ATOMS: atom_id res chain seq x y z
N HIS A 1 8.89 14.20 -35.73
CA HIS A 1 8.36 12.82 -35.91
C HIS A 1 9.40 11.71 -35.67
N ALA A 2 10.71 11.96 -35.64
CA ALA A 2 11.71 10.91 -35.35
C ALA A 2 11.90 10.60 -33.85
N GLU A 3 11.63 11.56 -32.97
CA GLU A 3 11.87 11.43 -31.53
C GLU A 3 10.82 10.58 -30.80
N LEU A 4 9.60 10.48 -31.36
CA LEU A 4 8.51 9.71 -30.76
C LEU A 4 8.71 8.19 -30.91
N HIS A 5 9.29 7.75 -32.04
CA HIS A 5 9.55 6.33 -32.30
C HIS A 5 10.62 5.76 -31.36
N GLN A 6 11.65 6.55 -31.05
CA GLN A 6 12.72 6.13 -30.15
C GLN A 6 12.23 5.92 -28.71
N PHE A 7 11.20 6.66 -28.28
CA PHE A 7 10.61 6.51 -26.96
C PHE A 7 9.76 5.24 -26.83
N VAL A 8 9.05 4.86 -27.89
CA VAL A 8 8.22 3.64 -27.89
C VAL A 8 9.10 2.39 -27.77
N ASP A 9 10.19 2.30 -28.53
CA ASP A 9 11.11 1.16 -28.46
C ASP A 9 11.74 0.99 -27.07
N GLN A 10 12.12 2.09 -26.42
CA GLN A 10 12.76 2.05 -25.10
C GLN A 10 11.79 1.63 -23.98
N GLU A 11 10.50 1.92 -24.14
CA GLU A 11 9.48 1.54 -23.15
C GLU A 11 8.95 0.11 -23.38
N LEU A 12 9.09 -0.46 -24.58
CA LEU A 12 8.87 -1.89 -24.83
C LEU A 12 9.88 -2.79 -24.11
N GLU A 13 11.14 -2.36 -23.97
CA GLU A 13 12.17 -3.13 -23.24
C GLU A 13 11.88 -3.21 -21.73
N LYS A 14 11.34 -2.13 -21.15
CA LYS A 14 11.00 -2.08 -19.73
C LYS A 14 9.64 -2.69 -19.43
N ASN A 15 8.74 -2.72 -20.41
CA ASN A 15 7.40 -3.25 -20.27
C ASN A 15 7.14 -4.29 -21.37
N PRO A 16 7.59 -5.55 -21.17
CA PRO A 16 7.42 -6.62 -22.16
C PRO A 16 5.96 -7.04 -22.41
N LEU A 17 5.00 -6.45 -21.68
CA LEU A 17 3.54 -6.58 -21.90
C LEU A 17 2.99 -5.53 -22.88
N LEU A 18 3.82 -4.57 -23.31
CA LEU A 18 3.41 -3.49 -24.20
C LEU A 18 3.40 -3.99 -25.66
N GLU A 19 2.25 -4.51 -26.09
CA GLU A 19 2.01 -4.90 -27.48
C GLU A 19 1.87 -3.64 -28.34
N HIS A 20 2.65 -3.57 -29.43
CA HIS A 20 2.48 -2.55 -30.46
C HIS A 20 1.05 -2.65 -31.00
N ALA A 21 0.17 -1.73 -30.59
CA ALA A 21 -1.06 -1.52 -31.31
C ALA A 21 -0.65 -1.18 -32.75
N PRO A 22 -1.05 -1.99 -33.75
CA PRO A 22 -0.68 -1.70 -35.13
C PRO A 22 -1.29 -0.34 -35.48
N ASN A 23 -0.41 0.61 -35.81
CA ASN A 23 -0.82 1.84 -36.49
C ASN A 23 -1.33 1.41 -37.87
N ASP A 24 -2.65 1.33 -37.98
CA ASP A 24 -3.35 1.10 -39.24
C ASP A 24 -3.29 2.38 -40.08
N ASP A 25 -2.20 2.54 -40.83
CA ASP A 25 -2.13 3.50 -41.92
C ASP A 25 -2.51 2.82 -43.24
N GLY A 26 -3.84 2.74 -43.46
CA GLY A 26 -4.44 2.85 -44.79
C GLY A 26 -5.28 1.65 -45.25
N LEU A 27 -6.61 1.76 -45.21
CA LEU A 27 -7.39 2.42 -46.29
C LEU A 27 -8.91 2.34 -46.04
N SER A 28 -9.54 3.53 -46.11
CA SER A 28 -10.94 3.84 -46.43
C SER A 28 -12.07 3.41 -45.48
N GLY A 29 -12.68 4.43 -44.84
CA GLY A 29 -14.14 4.55 -44.83
C GLY A 29 -14.82 4.68 -43.47
N GLU A 30 -15.27 5.89 -43.21
CA GLU A 30 -16.48 6.23 -42.44
C GLU A 30 -16.38 6.44 -40.92
N ALA A 31 -17.05 7.51 -40.50
CA ALA A 31 -16.93 8.17 -39.21
C ALA A 31 -17.95 7.65 -38.19
N ALA A 32 -17.51 7.41 -36.95
CA ALA A 32 -18.34 7.57 -35.75
C ALA A 32 -17.45 7.50 -34.50
N GLY A 33 -17.51 8.53 -33.64
CA GLY A 33 -16.76 8.56 -32.38
C GLY A 33 -17.28 7.55 -31.33
N PRO A 34 -16.56 7.31 -30.22
CA PRO A 34 -17.00 6.38 -29.20
C PRO A 34 -18.13 6.97 -28.36
N THR A 35 -19.34 6.41 -28.50
CA THR A 35 -20.44 6.63 -27.56
C THR A 35 -20.13 5.93 -26.24
N TRP A 36 -19.91 6.71 -25.18
CA TRP A 36 -19.93 6.19 -23.81
C TRP A 36 -21.37 5.85 -23.42
N SER A 37 -21.66 4.56 -23.23
CA SER A 37 -22.92 4.08 -22.66
C SER A 37 -22.61 3.39 -21.33
N GLY A 38 -23.13 3.98 -20.24
CA GLY A 38 -22.99 3.46 -18.87
C GLY A 38 -23.68 2.10 -18.66
N PRO A 39 -23.51 1.47 -17.48
CA PRO A 39 -24.03 0.13 -17.23
C PRO A 39 -25.56 0.14 -17.06
N PRO A 40 -26.30 -0.84 -17.64
CA PRO A 40 -27.73 -0.97 -17.40
C PRO A 40 -28.04 -1.69 -16.08
N ASP A 41 -29.08 -1.18 -15.43
CA ASP A 41 -29.74 -1.63 -14.20
C ASP A 41 -30.25 -3.08 -14.29
N HIS A 42 -29.91 -3.93 -13.31
CA HIS A 42 -30.36 -5.32 -13.24
C HIS A 42 -31.59 -5.47 -12.33
N PRO A 43 -32.74 -5.98 -12.81
CA PRO A 43 -33.77 -6.49 -11.91
C PRO A 43 -33.49 -7.95 -11.55
N ARG A 44 -33.37 -8.20 -10.25
CA ARG A 44 -33.41 -9.52 -9.61
C ARG A 44 -34.74 -10.22 -9.91
N GLN A 45 -34.70 -11.39 -10.56
CA GLN A 45 -35.71 -12.42 -10.36
C GLN A 45 -35.10 -13.81 -10.50
N GLY A 46 -35.08 -14.54 -9.38
CA GLY A 46 -34.63 -15.92 -9.33
C GLY A 46 -35.58 -16.88 -10.06
N LYS A 47 -34.99 -17.97 -10.53
CA LYS A 47 -35.60 -19.30 -10.69
C LYS A 47 -34.47 -20.31 -10.86
N SER A 48 -34.38 -21.20 -9.89
CA SER A 48 -33.52 -22.38 -9.88
C SER A 48 -33.84 -23.31 -11.06
N GLN A 49 -32.82 -23.87 -11.70
CA GLN A 49 -32.71 -25.31 -11.99
C GLN A 49 -31.30 -25.68 -12.45
N PRO A 50 -30.80 -26.88 -12.11
CA PRO A 50 -29.43 -27.31 -12.36
C PRO A 50 -29.33 -27.89 -13.77
N ASN A 51 -28.27 -27.57 -14.50
CA ASN A 51 -27.90 -28.35 -15.67
C ASN A 51 -26.43 -28.76 -15.55
N GLU A 52 -26.23 -30.05 -15.32
CA GLU A 52 -24.95 -30.72 -15.47
C GLU A 52 -24.52 -30.61 -16.94
N THR A 53 -23.39 -29.96 -17.22
CA THR A 53 -22.74 -30.14 -18.52
C THR A 53 -21.23 -29.99 -18.39
N ASN A 54 -20.60 -31.16 -18.22
CA ASN A 54 -19.38 -31.57 -18.91
C ASN A 54 -18.12 -30.72 -18.73
N THR A 55 -17.40 -31.00 -17.65
CA THR A 55 -15.98 -30.66 -17.49
C THR A 55 -15.14 -31.28 -18.62
N ALA A 56 -14.50 -30.44 -19.41
CA ALA A 56 -13.31 -30.78 -20.20
C ALA A 56 -12.20 -29.75 -19.89
N PRO A 57 -10.93 -30.18 -19.87
CA PRO A 57 -9.90 -29.60 -19.01
C PRO A 57 -9.34 -28.33 -19.63
N GLY A 58 -9.86 -27.19 -19.21
CA GLY A 58 -9.21 -25.90 -19.32
C GLY A 58 -8.63 -25.56 -17.95
N ASP A 59 -7.53 -26.21 -17.58
CA ASP A 59 -6.70 -25.81 -16.43
C ASP A 59 -6.08 -24.45 -16.75
N ARG A 60 -6.90 -23.41 -16.65
CA ARG A 60 -6.42 -22.10 -16.30
C ARG A 60 -6.69 -22.03 -14.82
N PRO A 61 -5.68 -22.10 -13.94
CA PRO A 61 -5.91 -21.78 -12.55
C PRO A 61 -6.60 -20.43 -12.57
N ALA A 62 -7.77 -20.38 -11.94
CA ALA A 62 -8.42 -19.13 -11.69
C ALA A 62 -7.38 -18.27 -10.98
N PHE A 63 -6.88 -17.24 -11.67
CA PHE A 63 -6.14 -16.13 -11.07
C PHE A 63 -7.11 -15.31 -10.20
N GLU A 64 -7.98 -16.01 -9.46
CA GLU A 64 -8.90 -15.47 -8.47
C GLU A 64 -8.03 -14.89 -7.37
N GLU A 65 -7.81 -13.58 -7.54
CA GLU A 65 -7.73 -12.63 -6.45
C GLU A 65 -6.60 -12.92 -5.47
N PHE A 66 -5.36 -12.66 -5.92
CA PHE A 66 -4.32 -12.27 -4.99
C PHE A 66 -4.69 -10.88 -4.44
N VAL A 67 -5.62 -10.84 -3.47
CA VAL A 67 -5.90 -9.65 -2.68
C VAL A 67 -4.64 -9.40 -1.86
N ALA A 68 -3.76 -8.53 -2.37
CA ALA A 68 -2.70 -7.97 -1.55
C ALA A 68 -3.41 -7.19 -0.43
N LEU A 69 -3.45 -7.76 0.77
CA LEU A 69 -3.89 -7.05 1.97
C LEU A 69 -3.04 -5.78 2.04
N ALA A 70 -3.69 -4.62 1.91
CA ALA A 70 -3.01 -3.34 2.05
C ALA A 70 -2.32 -3.31 3.41
N GLU A 71 -1.03 -2.99 3.40
CA GLU A 71 -0.25 -2.90 4.61
C GLU A 71 -0.84 -1.84 5.55
N THR A 72 -1.01 -2.19 6.83
CA THR A 72 -1.49 -1.25 7.85
C THR A 72 -0.34 -0.38 8.36
N LEU A 73 -0.65 0.81 8.89
CA LEU A 73 0.35 1.68 9.53
C LEU A 73 1.16 0.94 10.60
N HIS A 74 0.49 0.12 11.41
CA HIS A 74 1.14 -0.67 12.46
C HIS A 74 2.10 -1.73 11.88
N ASP A 75 1.74 -2.37 10.77
CA ASP A 75 2.64 -3.33 10.09
C ASP A 75 3.88 -2.61 9.53
N HIS A 76 3.67 -1.41 8.97
CA HIS A 76 4.74 -0.56 8.45
C HIS A 76 5.75 -0.17 9.52
N VAL A 77 5.25 0.34 10.63
CA VAL A 77 6.05 0.70 11.79
C VAL A 77 6.74 -0.53 12.38
N ALA A 78 6.03 -1.66 12.53
CA ALA A 78 6.62 -2.89 13.05
C ALA A 78 7.78 -3.40 12.17
N ARG A 79 7.65 -3.26 10.84
CA ARG A 79 8.73 -3.57 9.90
C ARG A 79 9.91 -2.61 10.07
N GLN A 80 9.67 -1.31 10.18
CA GLN A 80 10.72 -0.33 10.41
C GLN A 80 11.47 -0.57 11.73
N ILE A 81 10.76 -0.90 12.81
CA ILE A 81 11.37 -1.32 14.08
C ILE A 81 12.23 -2.57 13.86
N SER A 82 11.75 -3.50 13.04
CA SER A 82 12.45 -4.74 12.73
C SER A 82 13.77 -4.51 11.99
N LEU A 83 13.77 -3.57 11.03
CA LEU A 83 14.92 -3.18 10.21
C LEU A 83 15.89 -2.22 10.92
N THR A 84 15.44 -1.53 11.96
CA THR A 84 16.27 -0.60 12.74
C THR A 84 17.23 -1.36 13.66
N ALA A 85 18.46 -0.87 13.77
CA ALA A 85 19.53 -1.44 14.59
C ALA A 85 19.36 -1.15 16.09
N PHE A 86 18.20 -1.53 16.65
CA PHE A 86 17.91 -1.42 18.08
C PHE A 86 18.53 -2.57 18.87
N THR A 87 19.03 -2.26 20.08
CA THR A 87 19.33 -3.27 21.09
C THR A 87 18.05 -4.04 21.50
N PRO A 88 18.16 -5.24 22.10
CA PRO A 88 16.97 -5.98 22.55
C PRO A 88 16.08 -5.16 23.50
N HIS A 89 16.69 -4.36 24.36
CA HIS A 89 15.97 -3.47 25.28
C HIS A 89 15.25 -2.34 24.53
N GLU A 90 15.92 -1.68 23.60
CA GLU A 90 15.30 -0.62 22.78
C GLU A 90 14.18 -1.14 21.90
N ARG A 91 14.33 -2.34 21.34
CA ARG A 91 13.29 -2.97 20.52
C ARG A 91 12.03 -3.26 21.35
N LEU A 92 12.20 -3.66 22.61
CA LEU A 92 11.08 -3.81 23.54
C LEU A 92 10.39 -2.45 23.76
N ILE A 93 11.14 -1.39 24.04
CA ILE A 93 10.58 -0.03 24.20
C ILE A 93 9.84 0.41 22.94
N ALA A 94 10.46 0.24 21.76
CA ALA A 94 9.89 0.62 20.48
C ALA A 94 8.57 -0.11 20.20
N SER A 95 8.53 -1.43 20.47
CA SER A 95 7.30 -2.22 20.31
C SER A 95 6.17 -1.75 21.24
N GLN A 96 6.50 -1.29 22.44
CA GLN A 96 5.52 -0.74 23.36
C GLN A 96 4.99 0.61 22.89
N LEU A 97 5.88 1.51 22.44
CA LEU A 97 5.47 2.79 21.86
C LEU A 97 4.57 2.59 20.64
N ALA A 98 4.92 1.64 19.75
CA ALA A 98 4.11 1.29 18.57
C ALA A 98 2.70 0.78 18.91
N GLY A 99 2.52 0.17 20.08
CA GLY A 99 1.19 -0.24 20.57
C GLY A 99 0.32 0.93 21.06
N HIS A 100 0.91 2.10 21.27
CA HIS A 100 0.21 3.33 21.66
C HIS A 100 0.12 4.36 20.53
N LEU A 101 0.52 3.96 19.32
CA LEU A 101 0.34 4.73 18.10
C LEU A 101 -1.12 4.67 17.68
N ASP A 102 -1.70 5.82 17.34
CA ASP A 102 -3.04 5.91 16.74
C ASP A 102 -2.99 5.73 15.21
N ASP A 103 -4.15 5.49 14.58
CA ASP A 103 -4.28 5.38 13.12
C ASP A 103 -3.78 6.63 12.36
N THR A 104 -3.76 7.78 13.04
CA THR A 104 -3.26 9.05 12.52
C THR A 104 -1.74 9.22 12.64
N GLY A 105 -1.04 8.29 13.30
CA GLY A 105 0.41 8.34 13.49
C GLY A 105 0.89 9.16 14.70
N TYR A 106 -0.01 9.61 15.57
CA TYR A 106 0.33 10.31 16.82
C TYR A 106 0.43 9.35 18.01
N LEU A 107 1.36 9.64 18.93
CA LEU A 107 1.51 8.86 20.16
C LEU A 107 0.47 9.31 21.19
N GLN A 108 -0.41 8.40 21.61
CA GLN A 108 -1.46 8.70 22.60
C GLN A 108 -0.98 8.56 24.06
N ALA A 109 0.14 7.89 24.29
CA ALA A 109 0.68 7.67 25.63
C ALA A 109 1.72 8.72 26.01
N SER A 110 1.77 9.07 27.30
CA SER A 110 2.86 9.89 27.81
C SER A 110 4.11 9.01 28.02
N PRO A 111 5.31 9.45 27.56
CA PRO A 111 6.55 8.70 27.76
C PRO A 111 6.88 8.45 29.23
N SER A 112 6.50 9.41 30.10
CA SER A 112 6.69 9.32 31.54
C SER A 112 5.83 8.23 32.18
N ASP A 113 4.57 8.06 31.73
CA ASP A 113 3.70 6.99 32.25
C ASP A 113 4.17 5.62 31.78
N LEU A 114 4.67 5.51 30.54
CA LEU A 114 5.24 4.26 30.01
C LEU A 114 6.50 3.83 30.78
N ALA A 115 7.36 4.79 31.14
CA ALA A 115 8.54 4.55 31.96
C ALA A 115 8.17 3.99 33.34
N GLY A 116 7.18 4.61 34.00
CA GLY A 116 6.73 4.23 35.34
C GLY A 116 6.08 2.84 35.38
N TYR A 117 5.26 2.49 34.39
CA TYR A 117 4.53 1.22 34.38
C TYR A 117 5.42 0.00 34.17
N LYS A 118 6.50 0.13 33.38
CA LYS A 118 7.38 -0.99 33.00
C LYS A 118 8.76 -0.97 33.66
N ASN A 119 8.99 -0.05 34.62
CA ASN A 119 10.29 0.14 35.26
C ASN A 119 11.42 0.43 34.25
N ILE A 120 11.08 1.12 33.16
CA ILE A 120 12.02 1.48 32.10
C ILE A 120 12.61 2.85 32.44
N PRO A 121 13.93 3.07 32.29
CA PRO A 121 14.51 4.39 32.49
C PRO A 121 13.88 5.41 31.52
N PRO A 122 13.41 6.58 32.00
CA PRO A 122 12.78 7.57 31.13
C PRO A 122 13.74 8.07 30.03
N ALA A 123 15.04 8.10 30.33
CA ALA A 123 16.07 8.45 29.35
C ALA A 123 16.13 7.47 28.16
N ASP A 124 15.89 6.17 28.39
CA ASP A 124 15.85 5.19 27.31
C ASP A 124 14.57 5.33 26.47
N VAL A 125 13.43 5.64 27.11
CA VAL A 125 12.16 5.89 26.40
C VAL A 125 12.29 7.09 25.47
N GLU A 126 12.77 8.22 25.97
CA GLU A 126 12.95 9.44 25.16
C GLU A 126 13.95 9.23 24.02
N ARG A 127 15.04 8.49 24.27
CA ARG A 127 16.03 8.17 23.24
C ARG A 127 15.46 7.30 22.12
N VAL A 128 14.69 6.26 22.47
CA VAL A 128 14.04 5.40 21.46
C VAL A 128 12.96 6.18 20.73
N LEU A 129 12.15 6.98 21.43
CA LEU A 129 11.12 7.82 20.85
C LEU A 129 11.71 8.78 19.81
N GLY A 130 12.83 9.44 20.13
CA GLY A 130 13.53 10.30 19.18
C GLY A 130 13.95 9.57 17.90
N THR A 131 14.42 8.32 18.01
CA THR A 131 14.71 7.51 16.81
C THR A 131 13.44 7.16 16.02
N LEU A 132 12.36 6.77 16.70
CA LEU A 132 11.09 6.45 16.07
C LEU A 132 10.46 7.64 15.33
N GLN A 133 10.67 8.86 15.84
CA GLN A 133 10.18 10.07 15.23
C GLN A 133 10.80 10.39 13.86
N HIS A 134 11.94 9.78 13.55
CA HIS A 134 12.62 9.88 12.25
C HIS A 134 12.28 8.72 11.30
N PHE A 135 11.29 7.90 11.65
CA PHE A 135 10.77 6.88 10.75
C PHE A 135 10.07 7.53 9.55
N ASP A 136 9.73 6.73 8.54
CA ASP A 136 9.04 7.21 7.35
C ASP A 136 7.53 6.93 7.48
N PRO A 137 6.64 7.94 7.48
CA PRO A 137 6.92 9.36 7.30
C PRO A 137 7.49 10.07 8.55
N PRO A 138 8.37 11.09 8.38
CA PRO A 138 8.96 11.82 9.50
C PRO A 138 7.89 12.53 10.33
N GLY A 139 8.08 12.51 11.65
CA GLY A 139 7.11 13.03 12.61
C GLY A 139 6.03 12.04 13.03
N ILE A 140 6.05 10.80 12.52
CA ILE A 140 5.30 9.68 13.13
C ILE A 140 5.74 9.49 14.58
N PHE A 141 4.84 9.16 15.50
CA PHE A 141 5.07 9.21 16.96
C PHE A 141 5.23 10.61 17.57
N ALA A 142 4.94 11.69 16.85
CA ALA A 142 4.80 13.00 17.50
C ALA A 142 3.66 12.97 18.53
N ARG A 143 3.82 13.71 19.63
CA ARG A 143 2.75 13.87 20.65
C ARG A 143 1.83 15.03 20.31
N THR A 144 2.34 15.99 19.54
CA THR A 144 1.62 17.18 19.10
C THR A 144 1.93 17.51 17.65
N LEU A 145 1.05 18.27 17.00
CA LEU A 145 1.30 18.80 15.65
C LEU A 145 2.57 19.67 15.61
N GLY A 146 2.86 20.41 16.69
CA GLY A 146 4.07 21.23 16.78
C GLY A 146 5.35 20.39 16.66
N GLU A 147 5.44 19.29 17.42
CA GLU A 147 6.56 18.36 17.31
C GLU A 147 6.66 17.73 15.92
N CYS A 148 5.52 17.33 15.33
CA CYS A 148 5.50 16.78 13.97
C CYS A 148 6.12 17.75 12.95
N LEU A 149 5.77 19.03 13.03
CA LEU A 149 6.29 20.07 12.13
C LEU A 149 7.75 20.44 12.40
N GLU A 150 8.25 20.25 13.62
CA GLU A 150 9.67 20.48 13.95
C GLU A 150 10.60 19.40 13.37
N ILE A 151 10.07 18.20 13.12
CA ILE A 151 10.83 17.04 12.63
C ILE A 151 10.87 16.97 11.09
N GLN A 152 9.87 17.56 10.41
CA GLN A 152 9.68 17.50 8.95
C GLN A 152 10.63 18.35 8.12
#